data_AF-A0A1B6KXC0-F1
#
_entry.id   AF-A0A1B6KXC0-F1
#
_cell.length_a   1.000
_cell.length_b   1.000
_cell.length_c   1.000
_cell.angle_alpha   90.00
_cell.angle_beta   90.00
_cell.angle_gamma   90.00
#
_symmetry.space_group_name_H-M   'P 1'
#
loop_
_entity.id
_entity.type
_entity.pdbx_description
1 polymer ?
#
loop_
_entity_poly.entity_id
_entity_poly.type
_entity_poly.pdbx_seq_one_letter_code
_entity_poly.pdbx_strand_id
1 'polypeptide(L)'
;MSFVRSSRLLNKVFKELGAASQVKNVATRTLSSTAALRYSDEAQPPPLTQFTEEEVMMKESVAKLANELISPLVKKMDDEHKFDQKVVDALFENGLMGLEVPTEYEGTGTSFLASMLVVEELAKVDP
;
A
#
# COMPACT_ATOMS: atom_id res chain seq x y z
N MET A 1 -61.47 9.80 2.78
CA MET A 1 -60.98 9.12 1.56
C MET A 1 -59.87 9.98 0.94
N SER A 2 -58.68 10.02 1.55
CA SER A 2 -57.61 10.97 1.18
C SER A 2 -56.21 10.46 1.58
N PHE A 3 -55.74 9.32 1.06
CA PHE A 3 -54.36 8.88 1.34
C PHE A 3 -53.61 8.18 0.19
N VAL A 4 -54.18 8.11 -1.01
CA VAL A 4 -53.56 7.40 -2.17
C VAL A 4 -53.04 8.37 -3.24
N ARG A 5 -52.74 9.62 -2.88
CA ARG A 5 -52.16 10.62 -3.83
C ARG A 5 -50.72 11.05 -3.52
N SER A 6 -50.17 10.72 -2.35
CA SER A 6 -48.81 11.14 -1.96
C SER A 6 -47.70 10.16 -2.40
N SER A 7 -48.02 8.91 -2.70
CA SER A 7 -47.03 7.90 -3.09
C SER A 7 -46.65 7.93 -4.59
N ARG A 8 -47.39 8.68 -5.42
CA ARG A 8 -47.08 8.82 -6.86
C ARG A 8 -46.09 9.94 -7.19
N LEU A 9 -45.88 10.89 -6.28
CA LEU A 9 -44.94 12.00 -6.51
C LEU A 9 -43.50 11.60 -6.18
N LEU A 10 -43.29 10.74 -5.18
CA LEU A 10 -41.97 10.21 -4.83
C LEU A 10 -41.40 9.30 -5.93
N ASN A 11 -42.21 8.44 -6.54
CA ASN A 11 -41.77 7.62 -7.69
C ASN A 11 -41.52 8.44 -8.97
N LYS A 12 -42.08 9.66 -9.07
CA LYS A 12 -41.87 10.54 -10.22
C LYS A 12 -40.57 11.32 -10.11
N VAL A 13 -40.21 11.77 -8.91
CA VAL A 13 -38.90 12.39 -8.62
C VAL A 13 -37.76 11.39 -8.80
N PHE A 14 -37.95 10.13 -8.39
CA PHE A 14 -36.93 9.09 -8.58
C PHE A 14 -36.75 8.69 -10.06
N LYS A 15 -37.79 8.82 -10.89
CA LYS A 15 -37.75 8.52 -12.33
C LYS A 15 -37.09 9.62 -13.17
N GLU A 16 -37.10 10.87 -12.70
CA GLU A 16 -36.43 12.02 -13.34
C GLU A 16 -34.91 12.01 -13.11
N LEU A 17 -34.44 11.45 -12.00
CA LEU A 17 -33.00 11.30 -11.70
C LEU A 17 -32.32 10.16 -12.48
N GLY A 18 -33.10 9.28 -13.13
CA GLY A 18 -32.59 8.14 -13.91
C GLY A 18 -32.39 8.40 -15.41
N ALA A 19 -32.48 9.66 -15.87
CA ALA A 19 -32.54 10.00 -17.29
C ALA A 19 -31.35 10.87 -17.78
N ALA A 20 -30.14 10.60 -17.31
CA ALA A 20 -28.94 11.27 -17.84
C ALA A 20 -27.73 10.32 -17.90
N SER A 21 -27.74 9.39 -18.86
CA SER A 21 -26.49 8.86 -19.42
C SER A 21 -26.74 8.33 -20.84
N GLN A 22 -26.54 9.22 -21.81
CA GLN A 22 -26.46 8.91 -23.23
C GLN A 22 -25.21 9.61 -23.76
N VAL A 23 -24.06 8.93 -23.73
CA VAL A 23 -22.90 9.37 -24.51
C VAL A 23 -22.22 8.17 -25.18
N LYS A 24 -22.72 7.90 -26.39
CA LYS A 24 -21.98 7.60 -27.62
C LYS A 24 -20.95 6.45 -27.59
N ASN A 25 -21.42 5.32 -28.14
CA ASN A 25 -20.60 4.37 -28.89
C ASN A 25 -19.64 5.08 -29.86
N VAL A 26 -18.34 4.89 -29.68
CA VAL A 26 -17.34 5.07 -30.74
C VAL A 26 -16.42 3.85 -30.76
N ALA A 27 -16.65 3.04 -31.79
CA ALA A 27 -15.68 2.26 -32.55
C ALA A 27 -14.58 1.48 -31.79
N THR A 28 -14.87 0.20 -31.55
CA THR A 28 -14.04 -0.94 -31.98
C THR A 28 -12.60 -0.64 -32.39
N ARG A 29 -11.64 -0.96 -31.49
CA ARG A 29 -10.29 -1.38 -31.86
C ARG A 29 -9.83 -2.57 -31.01
N THR A 30 -10.07 -3.76 -31.58
CA THR A 30 -9.22 -4.96 -31.56
C THR A 30 -8.48 -5.32 -30.25
N LEU A 31 -9.22 -6.06 -29.45
CA LEU A 31 -8.90 -7.08 -28.44
C LEU A 31 -7.46 -7.68 -28.49
N SER A 32 -6.64 -7.37 -27.47
CA SER A 32 -5.56 -8.24 -27.01
C SER A 32 -6.09 -9.12 -25.86
N SER A 33 -6.08 -10.44 -26.07
CA SER A 33 -6.94 -11.45 -25.44
C SER A 33 -6.41 -12.03 -24.10
N THR A 34 -5.64 -11.29 -23.30
CA THR A 34 -5.10 -11.82 -22.02
C THR A 34 -5.11 -10.84 -20.84
N ALA A 35 -5.97 -9.82 -20.85
CA ALA A 35 -6.11 -8.88 -19.73
C ALA A 35 -7.34 -9.15 -18.83
N ALA A 36 -7.94 -10.33 -18.92
CA ALA A 36 -9.21 -10.67 -18.26
C ALA A 36 -9.04 -11.40 -16.91
N LEU A 37 -8.03 -11.04 -16.12
CA LEU A 37 -8.13 -11.24 -14.66
C LEU A 37 -8.90 -10.03 -14.11
N ARG A 38 -10.21 -10.27 -13.93
CA ARG A 38 -11.24 -9.45 -13.30
C ARG A 38 -10.68 -8.38 -12.33
N TYR A 39 -10.41 -7.19 -12.87
CA TYR A 39 -10.34 -5.96 -12.10
C TYR A 39 -11.79 -5.53 -11.83
N SER A 40 -12.31 -5.82 -10.64
CA SER A 40 -13.65 -5.42 -10.25
C SER A 40 -13.73 -3.89 -10.15
N ASP A 41 -14.59 -3.33 -10.99
CA ASP A 41 -14.89 -1.92 -11.19
C ASP A 41 -15.69 -1.30 -10.02
N GLU A 42 -15.11 -1.17 -8.83
CA GLU A 42 -15.77 -0.46 -7.70
C GLU A 42 -14.89 0.58 -6.99
N ALA A 43 -13.61 0.70 -7.33
CA ALA A 43 -12.79 1.86 -6.94
C ALA A 43 -11.58 1.93 -7.85
N GLN A 44 -11.18 3.14 -8.26
CA GLN A 44 -9.81 3.33 -8.72
C GLN A 44 -8.88 2.86 -7.59
N PRO A 45 -7.84 2.07 -7.87
CA PRO A 45 -6.95 1.66 -6.81
C PRO A 45 -6.29 2.92 -6.26
N PRO A 46 -6.10 3.04 -4.94
CA PRO A 46 -5.41 4.19 -4.38
C PRO A 46 -4.03 4.33 -5.06
N PRO A 47 -3.50 5.56 -5.20
CA PRO A 47 -2.15 5.76 -5.71
C PRO A 47 -1.14 4.88 -4.94
N LEU A 48 -0.12 4.37 -5.62
CA LEU A 48 0.94 3.54 -5.00
C LEU A 48 1.74 4.29 -3.91
N THR A 49 1.57 5.60 -3.80
CA THR A 49 2.16 6.45 -2.78
C THR A 49 1.30 6.54 -1.51
N GLN A 50 0.08 5.99 -1.51
CA GLN A 50 -0.75 5.84 -0.33
C GLN A 50 -0.50 4.48 0.31
N PHE A 51 -0.05 4.52 1.55
CA PHE A 51 0.22 3.35 2.37
C PHE A 51 -0.84 3.18 3.45
N THR A 52 -0.97 1.95 3.94
CA THR A 52 -1.78 1.65 5.12
C THR A 52 -1.14 2.25 6.38
N GLU A 53 -1.91 2.41 7.45
CA GLU A 53 -1.40 2.94 8.72
C GLU A 53 -0.24 2.09 9.28
N GLU A 54 -0.35 0.77 9.19
CA GLU A 54 0.70 -0.17 9.59
C GLU A 54 1.99 0.02 8.78
N GLU A 55 1.89 0.19 7.46
CA GLU A 55 3.04 0.45 6.58
C GLU A 55 3.72 1.79 6.89
N VAL A 56 2.93 2.84 7.20
CA VAL A 56 3.47 4.15 7.60
C VAL A 56 4.19 4.03 8.94
N MET A 57 3.60 3.37 9.93
CA MET A 57 4.22 3.15 11.24
C MET A 57 5.53 2.37 11.13
N MET A 58 5.55 1.33 10.29
CA MET A 58 6.75 0.54 10.02
C MET A 58 7.85 1.40 9.40
N LYS A 59 7.50 2.15 8.35
CA LYS A 59 8.41 3.07 7.67
C LYS A 59 9.03 4.08 8.64
N GLU A 60 8.23 4.72 9.49
CA GLU A 60 8.71 5.69 10.47
C GLU A 60 9.63 5.06 11.52
N SER A 61 9.32 3.83 11.95
CA SER A 61 10.12 3.10 12.94
C SER A 61 11.49 2.73 12.38
N VAL A 62 11.54 2.22 11.15
CA VAL A 62 12.80 1.91 10.47
C VAL A 62 13.61 3.16 10.16
N ALA A 63 12.96 4.23 9.71
CA ALA A 63 13.64 5.51 9.46
C ALA A 63 14.33 6.04 10.72
N LYS A 64 13.70 5.94 11.90
CA LYS A 64 14.32 6.33 13.18
C LYS A 64 15.50 5.43 13.51
N LEU A 65 15.32 4.11 13.43
CA LEU A 65 16.39 3.15 13.71
C LEU A 65 17.61 3.36 12.82
N ALA A 66 17.39 3.58 11.51
CA ALA A 66 18.45 3.84 10.55
C ALA A 66 19.20 5.14 10.86
N ASN A 67 18.49 6.22 11.19
CA ASN A 67 19.13 7.49 11.51
C ASN A 67 19.88 7.49 12.86
N GLU A 68 19.36 6.79 13.86
CA GLU A 68 19.95 6.78 15.21
C GLU A 68 21.11 5.79 15.34
N LEU A 69 20.98 4.59 14.78
CA LEU A 69 21.98 3.53 14.93
C LEU A 69 22.90 3.39 13.73
N ILE A 70 22.37 3.44 12.50
CA ILE A 70 23.14 3.11 11.30
C ILE A 70 23.95 4.32 10.83
N SER A 71 23.31 5.49 10.71
CA SER A 71 23.92 6.76 10.23
C SER A 71 25.31 7.10 10.81
N PRO A 72 25.53 7.06 12.15
CA PRO A 72 26.86 7.38 12.70
C PRO A 72 27.92 6.32 12.42
N LEU A 73 27.52 5.08 12.10
CA LEU A 73 28.41 3.95 11.90
C LEU A 73 28.75 3.71 10.42
N VAL A 74 27.92 4.16 9.47
CA VAL A 74 28.10 3.95 8.02
C VAL A 74 29.53 4.25 7.57
N LYS A 75 30.06 5.43 7.91
CA LYS A 75 31.40 5.84 7.47
C LYS A 75 32.49 4.88 7.97
N LYS A 76 32.40 4.45 9.24
CA LYS A 76 33.36 3.51 9.82
C LYS A 76 33.24 2.13 9.16
N MET A 77 32.01 1.67 8.91
CA MET A 77 31.74 0.38 8.29
C MET A 77 32.24 0.31 6.85
N ASP A 78 32.10 1.40 6.09
CA ASP A 78 32.64 1.54 4.74
C ASP A 78 34.18 1.54 4.76
N ASP A 79 34.80 2.35 5.63
CA ASP A 79 36.27 2.43 5.77
C ASP A 79 36.90 1.08 6.20
N GLU A 80 36.25 0.34 7.10
CA GLU A 80 36.74 -0.94 7.64
C GLU A 80 36.28 -2.17 6.83
N HIS A 81 35.39 -1.98 5.85
CA HIS A 81 34.69 -3.03 5.09
C HIS A 81 34.10 -4.13 5.98
N LYS A 82 33.55 -3.74 7.13
CA LYS A 82 32.99 -4.65 8.14
C LYS A 82 31.71 -4.09 8.73
N PHE A 83 30.70 -4.95 8.81
CA PHE A 83 29.47 -4.65 9.53
C PHE A 83 29.72 -4.66 11.04
N ASP A 84 29.25 -3.62 11.72
CA ASP A 84 29.26 -3.60 13.18
C ASP A 84 28.19 -4.57 13.71
N GLN A 85 28.58 -5.44 14.66
CA GLN A 85 27.68 -6.43 15.22
C GLN A 85 26.44 -5.80 15.86
N LYS A 86 26.56 -4.58 16.39
CA LYS A 86 25.42 -3.86 17.00
C LYS A 86 24.33 -3.54 16.00
N VAL A 87 24.70 -3.25 14.75
CA VAL A 87 23.72 -2.98 13.69
C VAL A 87 22.97 -4.26 13.35
N VAL A 88 23.69 -5.37 13.21
CA VAL A 88 23.10 -6.69 12.94
C VAL A 88 22.14 -7.07 14.07
N ASP A 89 22.58 -6.98 15.33
CA ASP A 89 21.76 -7.31 16.49
C ASP A 89 20.48 -6.45 16.54
N ALA A 90 20.59 -5.14 16.29
CA ALA A 90 19.44 -4.24 16.25
C ALA A 90 18.45 -4.58 15.11
N LEU A 91 18.93 -4.99 13.93
CA LEU A 91 18.07 -5.43 12.83
C LEU A 91 17.32 -6.73 13.17
N PHE A 92 17.95 -7.64 13.90
CA PHE A 92 17.32 -8.86 14.40
C PHE A 92 16.27 -8.58 15.48
N GLU A 93 16.58 -7.74 16.47
CA GLU A 93 15.65 -7.37 17.54
C GLU A 93 14.38 -6.68 17.00
N ASN A 94 14.51 -5.92 15.90
CA ASN A 94 13.38 -5.24 15.26
C ASN A 94 12.64 -6.11 14.22
N GLY A 95 13.02 -7.39 14.05
CA GLY A 95 12.35 -8.30 13.13
C GLY A 95 12.52 -7.94 11.65
N LEU A 96 13.51 -7.12 11.31
CA LEU A 96 13.75 -6.64 9.94
C LEU A 96 14.35 -7.73 9.04
N MET A 97 14.95 -8.76 9.64
CA MET A 97 15.52 -9.91 8.92
C MET A 97 14.47 -10.95 8.47
N GLY A 98 13.22 -10.83 8.92
CA GLY A 98 12.16 -11.82 8.71
C GLY A 98 10.79 -11.23 8.39
N LEU A 99 10.76 -10.16 7.59
CA LEU A 99 9.53 -9.38 7.34
C LEU A 99 8.44 -10.18 6.62
N GLU A 100 8.80 -10.94 5.57
CA GLU A 100 7.84 -11.75 4.81
C GLU A 100 7.62 -13.15 5.42
N VAL A 101 8.42 -13.50 6.44
CA VAL A 101 8.32 -14.82 7.06
C VAL A 101 7.05 -14.87 7.91
N PRO A 102 6.23 -15.93 7.79
CA PRO A 102 5.04 -16.08 8.62
C PRO A 102 5.38 -16.16 10.11
N THR A 103 4.45 -15.73 10.97
CA THR A 103 4.63 -15.71 12.43
C THR A 103 4.88 -17.08 13.05
N GLU A 104 4.53 -18.17 12.35
CA GLU A 104 4.81 -19.55 12.77
C GLU A 104 6.33 -19.88 12.81
N TYR A 105 7.15 -19.09 12.11
CA TYR A 105 8.61 -19.20 12.10
C TYR A 105 9.30 -17.97 12.74
N GLU A 106 8.63 -17.30 13.67
CA GLU A 106 9.15 -16.10 14.36
C GLU A 106 9.41 -14.91 13.41
N GLY A 107 8.72 -14.86 12.28
CA GLY A 107 8.72 -13.73 11.36
C GLY A 107 7.65 -12.68 11.67
N THR A 108 7.79 -11.49 11.07
CA THR A 108 6.88 -10.36 11.30
C THR A 108 5.56 -10.50 10.51
N GLY A 109 5.52 -11.36 9.49
CA GLY A 109 4.32 -11.62 8.69
C GLY A 109 3.78 -10.37 7.97
N THR A 110 4.65 -9.42 7.65
CA THR A 110 4.28 -8.12 7.09
C THR A 110 3.99 -8.21 5.58
N SER A 111 3.26 -7.23 5.05
CA SER A 111 2.97 -7.16 3.61
C SER A 111 4.26 -7.06 2.77
N PHE A 112 4.20 -7.52 1.53
CA PHE A 112 5.31 -7.38 0.58
C PHE A 112 5.69 -5.91 0.35
N LEU A 113 4.70 -5.01 0.31
CA LEU A 113 4.94 -3.57 0.16
C LEU A 113 5.65 -2.98 1.39
N ALA A 114 5.28 -3.41 2.60
CA ALA A 114 5.98 -3.00 3.82
C ALA A 114 7.46 -3.40 3.78
N SER A 115 7.78 -4.60 3.28
CA SER A 115 9.16 -5.05 3.12
C SER A 115 9.95 -4.15 2.17
N MET A 116 9.32 -3.72 1.06
CA MET A 116 9.95 -2.75 0.15
C MET A 116 10.19 -1.39 0.81
N LEU A 117 9.24 -0.90 1.61
CA LEU A 117 9.40 0.36 2.35
C LEU A 117 10.54 0.30 3.36
N VAL A 118 10.69 -0.81 4.06
CA VAL A 118 11.81 -1.02 4.99
C VAL A 118 13.15 -0.93 4.25
N VAL A 119 13.28 -1.66 3.14
CA VAL A 119 14.51 -1.66 2.34
C VAL A 119 14.80 -0.24 1.80
N GLU A 120 13.78 0.47 1.34
CA GLU A 120 13.93 1.86 0.88
C GLU A 120 14.45 2.79 1.99
N GLU A 121 13.91 2.69 3.21
CA GLU A 121 14.34 3.53 4.33
C GLU A 121 15.75 3.21 4.82
N LEU A 122 16.15 1.93 4.81
CA LEU A 122 17.53 1.54 5.14
C LEU A 122 18.52 2.06 4.10
N ALA A 123 18.20 1.90 2.80
CA ALA A 123 19.05 2.33 1.69
C ALA A 123 19.25 3.85 1.62
N LYS A 124 18.37 4.66 2.22
CA LYS A 124 18.56 6.11 2.32
C LYS A 124 19.74 6.50 3.20
N VAL A 125 20.09 5.65 4.17
CA VAL A 125 21.17 5.90 5.13
C VAL A 125 22.45 5.20 4.69
N ASP A 126 22.35 3.94 4.27
CA ASP A 126 23.46 3.12 3.80
C ASP A 126 23.12 2.51 2.42
N PRO A 127 23.52 3.17 1.32
CA PRO A 127 23.14 2.80 -0.06
C PRO A 127 23.96 1.66 -0.69
#